data_AF-A0A225UMD5-F1
#
_entry.id   AF-A0A225UMD5-F1
#
_cell.length_a   1.000
_cell.length_b   1.000
_cell.length_c   1.000
_cell.angle_alpha   90.00
_cell.angle_beta   90.00
_cell.angle_gamma   90.00
#
_symmetry.space_group_name_H-M   'P 1'
#
loop_
_entity.id
_entity.type
_entity.pdbx_description
1 polymer ?
#
loop_
_entity_poly.entity_id
_entity_poly.type
_entity_poly.pdbx_seq_one_letter_code
_entity_poly.pdbx_strand_id
1 'polypeptide(L)'
;MDASDRGLCAIWPEKQEFVQVEFDEEELKQIAEFHSGSVEEFSINIRELMSAAFAAIVWAKQWSRASGGEPMHVRFWIDNASAVCWANKRSSRNSFAQMVLRLLALFEVQHKFYASARHIAGSENIMADAGSRVWQSVELAKKFADMSCQSPSELKKTLEALGAMLRAGALADTSRTQYRRAWNQWERWCSFLGFNSWMDQSTIDANAAQLGAFAVFLWRYGMNRAGKGNTYSTICNKLCAIRWFHKHTAGYDPGVNAGHAILLRGIRRFTDPVVKQQPLSPDLLRVIYQNLDLRCSQDQLLWGGLLLAFFFLLRRSEYLFIGKKHHNYVLRLGDIIF
;
A
#
# COMPACT_ATOMS: atom_id res chain seq x y z
N MET A 1 17.22 -24.51 5.51
CA MET A 1 15.86 -24.95 5.12
C MET A 1 15.47 -26.01 6.12
N ASP A 2 14.21 -26.07 6.52
CA ASP A 2 13.78 -26.95 7.59
C ASP A 2 12.27 -27.23 7.50
N ALA A 3 11.82 -28.31 8.14
CA ALA A 3 10.42 -28.64 8.33
C ALA A 3 10.18 -29.24 9.72
N SER A 4 8.98 -29.04 10.24
CA SER A 4 8.51 -29.62 11.50
C SER A 4 7.19 -30.35 11.28
N ASP A 5 6.53 -30.78 12.36
CA ASP A 5 5.16 -31.30 12.28
C ASP A 5 4.09 -30.23 12.08
N ARG A 6 4.47 -28.94 12.15
CA ARG A 6 3.52 -27.83 12.05
C ARG A 6 3.67 -27.02 10.77
N GLY A 7 4.85 -27.02 10.17
CA GLY A 7 5.09 -26.26 8.95
C GLY A 7 6.51 -26.42 8.43
N LEU A 8 6.85 -25.62 7.43
CA LEU A 8 8.17 -25.58 6.82
C LEU A 8 8.71 -24.16 6.74
N CYS A 9 10.03 -24.05 6.64
CA CYS A 9 10.73 -22.78 6.55
C CYS A 9 11.92 -22.85 5.60
N ALA A 10 12.01 -21.84 4.73
CA ALA A 10 13.19 -21.55 3.93
C ALA A 10 13.63 -20.11 4.17
N ILE A 11 14.95 -19.88 4.20
CA ILE A 11 15.53 -18.57 4.47
C ILE A 11 16.46 -18.23 3.31
N TRP A 12 16.40 -16.99 2.85
CA TRP A 12 17.36 -16.40 1.92
C TRP A 12 18.16 -15.30 2.64
N PRO A 13 19.31 -15.66 3.25
CA PRO A 13 20.06 -14.74 4.11
C PRO A 13 20.53 -13.47 3.41
N GLU A 14 20.95 -13.57 2.15
CA GLU A 14 21.46 -12.43 1.37
C GLU A 14 20.40 -11.34 1.14
N LYS A 15 19.13 -11.73 1.02
CA LYS A 15 18.01 -10.79 0.85
C LYS A 15 17.28 -10.49 2.16
N GLN A 16 17.66 -11.13 3.26
CA GLN A 16 16.94 -11.07 4.53
C GLN A 16 15.45 -11.42 4.37
N GLU A 17 15.15 -12.36 3.47
CA GLU A 17 13.80 -12.86 3.23
C GLU A 17 13.66 -14.28 3.77
N PHE A 18 12.42 -14.66 4.11
CA PHE A 18 12.09 -16.03 4.48
C PHE A 18 10.72 -16.41 3.92
N VAL A 19 10.51 -17.72 3.74
CA VAL A 19 9.23 -18.32 3.39
C VAL A 19 8.86 -19.28 4.51
N GLN A 20 7.65 -19.14 5.01
CA GLN A 20 7.06 -20.06 5.98
C GLN A 20 5.71 -20.53 5.46
N VAL A 21 5.43 -21.82 5.64
CA VAL A 21 4.13 -22.41 5.28
C VAL A 21 3.67 -23.24 6.46
N GLU A 22 2.47 -22.95 6.96
CA GLU A 22 1.78 -23.75 7.97
C GLU A 22 1.01 -24.86 7.28
N PHE A 23 1.06 -26.08 7.84
CA PHE A 23 0.31 -27.19 7.30
C PHE A 23 -1.18 -27.08 7.65
N ASP A 24 -2.03 -27.41 6.67
CA ASP A 24 -3.48 -27.44 6.84
C ASP A 24 -3.97 -28.70 7.57
N GLU A 25 -5.28 -28.79 7.82
CA GLU A 25 -5.86 -29.93 8.55
C GLU A 25 -5.65 -31.28 7.84
N GLU A 26 -5.61 -31.32 6.50
CA GLU A 26 -5.40 -32.55 5.74
C GLU A 26 -3.94 -33.00 5.83
N GLU A 27 -3.00 -32.06 5.68
CA GLU A 27 -1.56 -32.31 5.82
C GLU A 27 -1.22 -32.76 7.25
N LEU A 28 -1.78 -32.11 8.27
CA LEU A 28 -1.61 -32.51 9.67
C LEU A 28 -2.15 -33.92 9.95
N LYS A 29 -3.26 -34.30 9.31
CA LYS A 29 -3.81 -35.65 9.42
C LYS A 29 -2.87 -36.68 8.78
N GLN A 30 -2.30 -36.40 7.61
CA GLN A 30 -1.31 -37.27 6.97
C GLN A 30 -0.05 -37.44 7.84
N ILE A 31 0.40 -36.38 8.51
CA ILE A 31 1.51 -36.45 9.48
C ILE A 31 1.15 -37.37 10.66
N ALA A 32 -0.06 -37.25 11.20
CA ALA A 32 -0.52 -38.11 12.30
C ALA A 32 -0.62 -39.59 11.87
N GLU A 33 -1.13 -39.85 10.67
CA GLU A 33 -1.19 -41.18 10.06
C GLU A 33 0.21 -41.79 9.87
N PHE A 34 1.16 -41.00 9.38
CA PHE A 34 2.58 -41.41 9.30
C PHE A 34 3.14 -41.80 10.67
N HIS A 35 2.88 -41.00 11.72
CA HIS A 35 3.32 -41.33 13.08
C HIS A 35 2.65 -42.59 13.64
N SER A 36 1.41 -42.88 13.24
CA SER A 36 0.72 -44.13 13.60
C SER A 36 1.19 -45.36 12.79
N GLY A 37 2.04 -45.17 11.78
CA GLY A 37 2.55 -46.23 10.91
C GLY A 37 1.55 -46.72 9.86
N SER A 38 0.44 -46.01 9.65
CA SER A 38 -0.61 -46.42 8.70
C SER A 38 -0.30 -46.04 7.25
N VAL A 39 0.53 -45.02 7.02
CA VAL A 39 0.85 -44.48 5.70
C VAL A 39 2.34 -44.08 5.65
N GLU A 40 3.03 -44.33 4.54
CA GLU A 40 4.46 -43.95 4.34
C GLU A 40 4.64 -42.54 3.74
N GLU A 41 3.55 -41.85 3.46
CA GLU A 41 3.54 -40.51 2.85
C GLU A 41 3.78 -39.42 3.90
N PHE A 42 4.33 -38.28 3.47
CA PHE A 42 4.55 -37.08 4.31
C PHE A 42 5.60 -37.17 5.44
N SER A 43 6.58 -38.08 5.32
CA SER A 43 7.74 -38.14 6.23
C SER A 43 8.53 -36.82 6.32
N ILE A 44 9.29 -36.63 7.40
CA ILE A 44 10.16 -35.46 7.62
C ILE A 44 11.08 -35.17 6.43
N ASN A 45 11.68 -36.22 5.84
CA ASN A 45 12.57 -36.10 4.68
C ASN A 45 11.87 -35.44 3.48
N ILE A 46 10.57 -35.72 3.30
CA ILE A 46 9.78 -35.15 2.21
C ILE A 46 9.42 -33.70 2.53
N ARG A 47 9.02 -33.40 3.77
CA ARG A 47 8.66 -32.04 4.18
C ARG A 47 9.86 -31.08 4.09
N GLU A 48 11.05 -31.54 4.45
CA GLU A 48 12.26 -30.75 4.24
C GLU A 48 12.58 -30.56 2.74
N LEU A 49 12.37 -31.58 1.91
CA LEU A 49 12.48 -31.43 0.46
C LEU A 49 11.42 -30.44 -0.10
N MET A 50 10.20 -30.44 0.43
CA MET A 50 9.16 -29.49 0.07
C MET A 50 9.60 -28.06 0.36
N SER A 51 10.27 -27.81 1.50
CA SER A 51 10.78 -26.47 1.81
C SER A 51 11.71 -25.91 0.71
N ALA A 52 12.49 -26.77 0.05
CA ALA A 52 13.31 -26.39 -1.10
C ALA A 52 12.47 -26.09 -2.36
N ALA A 53 11.42 -26.87 -2.61
CA ALA A 53 10.50 -26.63 -3.71
C ALA A 53 9.69 -25.33 -3.53
N PHE A 54 9.18 -25.06 -2.33
CA PHE A 54 8.49 -23.81 -2.01
C PHE A 54 9.42 -22.60 -2.17
N ALA A 55 10.67 -22.70 -1.70
CA ALA A 55 11.67 -21.67 -1.94
C ALA A 55 11.86 -21.40 -3.45
N ALA A 56 11.95 -22.44 -4.27
CA ALA A 56 12.04 -22.30 -5.72
C ALA A 56 10.79 -21.66 -6.33
N ILE A 57 9.59 -22.05 -5.91
CA ILE A 57 8.33 -21.46 -6.40
C ILE A 57 8.31 -19.94 -6.15
N VAL A 58 8.72 -19.49 -4.96
CA VAL A 58 8.67 -18.08 -4.57
C VAL A 58 9.80 -17.27 -5.20
N TRP A 59 11.03 -17.80 -5.18
CA TRP A 59 12.24 -17.01 -5.46
C TRP A 59 12.89 -17.28 -6.83
N ALA A 60 12.51 -18.32 -7.57
CA ALA A 60 13.19 -18.67 -8.84
C ALA A 60 13.22 -17.54 -9.87
N LYS A 61 12.14 -16.74 -9.97
CA LYS A 61 12.09 -15.57 -10.85
C LYS A 61 13.09 -14.49 -10.46
N GLN A 62 13.35 -14.32 -9.17
CA GLN A 62 14.28 -13.32 -8.65
C GLN A 62 15.73 -13.81 -8.81
N TRP A 63 15.98 -15.09 -8.57
CA TRP A 63 17.26 -15.75 -8.88
C TRP A 63 17.67 -15.54 -10.34
N SER A 64 16.73 -15.79 -11.27
CA SER A 64 16.92 -15.59 -12.71
C SER A 64 17.26 -14.14 -13.11
N ARG A 65 16.68 -13.15 -12.42
CA ARG A 65 16.93 -11.72 -12.71
C ARG A 65 18.30 -11.27 -12.20
N ALA A 66 18.74 -11.82 -11.07
CA ALA A 66 20.02 -11.46 -10.46
C ALA A 66 21.21 -11.89 -11.32
N SER A 67 21.08 -12.97 -12.10
CA SER A 67 22.17 -13.52 -12.93
C SER A 67 22.32 -12.89 -14.32
N GLY A 68 21.52 -11.87 -14.68
CA GLY A 68 21.68 -11.14 -15.94
C GLY A 68 21.55 -11.99 -17.21
N GLY A 69 20.93 -13.18 -17.13
CA GLY A 69 20.76 -14.12 -18.25
C GLY A 69 21.66 -15.35 -18.21
N GLU A 70 22.68 -15.38 -17.34
CA GLU A 70 23.49 -16.57 -17.06
C GLU A 70 22.74 -17.56 -16.13
N PRO A 71 23.02 -18.88 -16.19
CA PRO A 71 22.43 -19.84 -15.26
C PRO A 71 22.88 -19.55 -13.81
N MET A 72 21.95 -19.23 -12.91
CA MET A 72 22.28 -19.01 -11.50
C MET A 72 22.45 -20.33 -10.77
N HIS A 73 23.52 -20.51 -10.01
CA HIS A 73 23.65 -21.63 -9.08
C HIS A 73 23.01 -21.29 -7.73
N VAL A 74 22.05 -22.11 -7.29
CA VAL A 74 21.38 -21.98 -6.00
C VAL A 74 21.75 -23.17 -5.12
N ARG A 75 22.21 -22.91 -3.90
CA ARG A 75 22.55 -23.96 -2.94
C ARG A 75 21.51 -24.06 -1.82
N PHE A 76 20.87 -25.21 -1.73
CA PHE A 76 19.95 -25.56 -0.65
C PHE A 76 20.71 -26.15 0.53
N TRP A 77 20.55 -25.56 1.70
CA TRP A 77 21.11 -26.06 2.95
C TRP A 77 19.98 -26.74 3.72
N ILE A 78 20.06 -28.06 3.85
CA ILE A 78 19.01 -28.93 4.40
C ILE A 78 19.66 -29.81 5.47
N ASP A 79 19.02 -30.01 6.60
CA ASP A 79 19.55 -30.77 7.73
C ASP A 79 19.31 -32.29 7.62
N ASN A 80 18.35 -32.72 6.80
CA ASN A 80 18.19 -34.14 6.51
C ASN A 80 19.05 -34.63 5.34
N ALA A 81 19.95 -35.56 5.65
CA ALA A 81 20.84 -36.17 4.67
C ALA A 81 20.09 -36.92 3.53
N SER A 82 18.92 -37.50 3.79
CA SER A 82 18.13 -38.19 2.76
C SER A 82 17.53 -37.18 1.79
N ALA A 83 16.99 -36.07 2.29
CA ALA A 83 16.49 -34.97 1.46
C ALA A 83 17.61 -34.37 0.59
N VAL A 84 18.81 -34.19 1.15
CA VAL A 84 20.01 -33.75 0.40
C VAL A 84 20.35 -34.74 -0.72
N CYS A 85 20.36 -36.04 -0.43
CA CYS A 85 20.65 -37.09 -1.39
C CYS A 85 19.64 -37.11 -2.54
N TRP A 86 18.34 -37.05 -2.22
CA TRP A 86 17.26 -37.01 -3.21
C TRP A 86 17.31 -35.76 -4.07
N ALA A 87 17.54 -34.59 -3.47
CA ALA A 87 17.72 -33.35 -4.22
C ALA A 87 18.86 -33.51 -5.22
N ASN A 88 20.07 -33.87 -4.79
CA ASN A 88 21.22 -33.97 -5.70
C ASN A 88 21.07 -35.05 -6.78
N LYS A 89 20.47 -36.20 -6.47
CA LYS A 89 20.23 -37.29 -7.45
C LYS A 89 19.03 -37.03 -8.35
N ARG A 90 18.16 -36.07 -8.00
CA ARG A 90 16.85 -35.83 -8.65
C ARG A 90 15.99 -37.10 -8.75
N SER A 91 16.12 -38.01 -7.77
CA SER A 91 15.41 -39.30 -7.76
C SER A 91 15.08 -39.78 -6.34
N SER A 92 13.87 -40.33 -6.17
CA SER A 92 13.39 -41.02 -4.98
C SER A 92 12.45 -42.17 -5.36
N ARG A 93 12.36 -43.19 -4.50
CA ARG A 93 11.39 -44.30 -4.64
C ARG A 93 9.99 -43.91 -4.17
N ASN A 94 9.88 -42.87 -3.34
CA ASN A 94 8.60 -42.34 -2.90
C ASN A 94 7.98 -41.48 -4.02
N SER A 95 6.75 -41.80 -4.42
CA SER A 95 6.02 -41.15 -5.52
C SER A 95 5.84 -39.65 -5.31
N PHE A 96 5.46 -39.25 -4.10
CA PHE A 96 5.25 -37.85 -3.73
C PHE A 96 6.56 -37.07 -3.72
N ALA A 97 7.63 -37.62 -3.13
CA ALA A 97 8.97 -37.03 -3.21
C ALA A 97 9.45 -36.87 -4.66
N GLN A 98 9.20 -37.87 -5.52
CA GLN A 98 9.56 -37.80 -6.93
C GLN A 98 8.77 -36.72 -7.68
N MET A 99 7.50 -36.49 -7.32
CA MET A 99 6.71 -35.39 -7.86
C MET A 99 7.31 -34.04 -7.47
N VAL A 100 7.68 -33.85 -6.20
CA VAL A 100 8.33 -32.61 -5.71
C VAL A 100 9.66 -32.37 -6.45
N LEU A 101 10.47 -33.40 -6.68
CA LEU A 101 11.72 -33.29 -7.46
C LEU A 101 11.48 -32.92 -8.92
N ARG A 102 10.43 -33.45 -9.55
CA ARG A 102 10.04 -33.10 -10.92
C ARG A 102 9.57 -31.65 -11.02
N LEU A 103 8.80 -31.17 -10.03
CA LEU A 103 8.42 -29.76 -9.94
C LEU A 103 9.67 -28.87 -9.82
N LEU A 104 10.58 -29.21 -8.91
CA LEU A 104 11.83 -28.47 -8.75
C LEU A 104 12.63 -28.41 -10.07
N ALA A 105 12.78 -29.54 -10.78
CA ALA A 105 13.46 -29.59 -12.07
C ALA A 105 12.74 -28.75 -13.16
N LEU A 106 11.41 -28.70 -13.13
CA LEU A 106 10.64 -27.81 -14.02
C LEU A 106 10.96 -26.34 -13.74
N PHE A 107 11.01 -25.94 -12.45
CA PHE A 107 11.38 -24.57 -12.06
C PHE A 107 12.82 -24.22 -12.48
N GLU A 108 13.77 -25.14 -12.33
CA GLU A 108 15.16 -24.96 -12.79
C GLU A 108 15.22 -24.57 -14.27
N VAL A 109 14.51 -25.32 -15.12
CA VAL A 109 14.46 -25.08 -16.57
C VAL A 109 13.72 -23.77 -16.88
N GLN A 110 12.54 -23.57 -16.29
CA GLN A 110 11.70 -22.41 -16.56
C GLN A 110 12.36 -21.08 -16.16
N HIS A 111 13.13 -21.08 -15.07
CA HIS A 111 13.75 -19.88 -14.53
C HIS A 111 15.27 -19.84 -14.70
N LYS A 112 15.86 -20.77 -15.46
CA LYS A 112 17.29 -20.80 -15.79
C LYS A 112 18.20 -20.74 -14.56
N PHE A 113 17.92 -21.59 -13.57
CA PHE A 113 18.82 -21.80 -12.43
C PHE A 113 19.13 -23.30 -12.29
N TYR A 114 20.25 -23.61 -11.63
CA TYR A 114 20.59 -24.96 -11.23
C TYR A 114 20.73 -25.02 -9.71
N ALA A 115 20.14 -26.04 -9.08
CA ALA A 115 20.09 -26.22 -7.64
C ALA A 115 20.95 -27.40 -7.20
N SER A 116 21.79 -27.21 -6.18
CA SER A 116 22.47 -28.29 -5.45
C SER A 116 22.06 -28.27 -3.98
N ALA A 117 22.01 -29.42 -3.32
CA ALA A 117 21.78 -29.50 -1.88
C ALA A 117 23.08 -29.84 -1.12
N ARG A 118 23.24 -29.26 0.07
CA ARG A 118 24.32 -29.59 1.01
C ARG A 118 23.73 -29.73 2.41
N HIS A 119 24.26 -30.71 3.14
CA HIS A 119 23.90 -30.92 4.54
C HIS A 119 24.37 -29.76 5.42
N ILE A 120 23.49 -29.28 6.31
CA ILE A 120 23.81 -28.40 7.44
C ILE A 120 23.46 -29.15 8.74
N ALA A 121 24.27 -29.05 9.78
CA ALA A 121 23.92 -29.70 11.04
C ALA A 121 22.68 -29.02 11.67
N GLY A 122 21.76 -29.78 12.26
CA GLY A 122 20.58 -29.21 12.93
C GLY A 122 20.93 -28.20 14.02
N SER A 123 22.06 -28.38 14.71
CA SER A 123 22.60 -27.41 15.69
C SER A 123 22.99 -26.06 15.07
N GLU A 124 23.22 -26.01 13.77
CA GLU A 124 23.54 -24.80 13.00
C GLU A 124 22.31 -24.26 12.25
N ASN A 125 21.28 -25.08 11.99
CA ASN A 125 20.05 -24.71 11.28
C ASN A 125 19.01 -24.00 12.17
N ILE A 126 19.46 -23.33 13.25
CA ILE A 126 18.63 -22.82 14.36
C ILE A 126 17.49 -21.92 13.88
N MET A 127 17.78 -21.04 12.92
CA MET A 127 16.78 -20.06 12.45
C MET A 127 15.71 -20.70 11.59
N ALA A 128 16.08 -21.66 10.73
CA ALA A 128 15.10 -22.37 9.91
C ALA A 128 14.26 -23.32 10.76
N ASP A 129 14.87 -24.00 11.75
CA ASP A 129 14.16 -24.84 12.75
C ASP A 129 13.14 -24.04 13.55
N ALA A 130 13.55 -22.88 14.10
CA ALA A 130 12.61 -22.00 14.79
C ALA A 130 11.49 -21.52 13.84
N GLY A 131 11.84 -21.25 12.58
CA GLY A 131 10.90 -20.80 11.56
C GLY A 131 9.86 -21.86 11.18
N SER A 132 10.24 -23.14 11.11
CA SER A 132 9.32 -24.24 10.78
C SER A 132 8.37 -24.55 11.94
N ARG A 133 8.66 -24.05 13.15
CA ARG A 133 7.90 -24.30 14.39
C ARG A 133 7.16 -23.09 14.95
N VAL A 134 7.08 -21.97 14.23
CA VAL A 134 6.48 -20.72 14.72
C VAL A 134 5.06 -20.90 15.26
N TRP A 135 4.27 -21.79 14.67
CA TRP A 135 2.89 -22.05 15.10
C TRP A 135 2.74 -23.07 16.22
N GLN A 136 3.84 -23.67 16.72
CA GLN A 136 3.78 -24.64 17.82
C GLN A 136 3.63 -23.96 19.18
N SER A 137 4.26 -22.79 19.38
CA SER A 137 4.15 -22.04 20.62
C SER A 137 4.55 -20.58 20.46
N VAL A 138 4.09 -19.73 21.39
CA VAL A 138 4.42 -18.30 21.42
C VAL A 138 5.93 -18.08 21.63
N GLU A 139 6.59 -18.94 22.39
CA GLU A 139 8.03 -18.88 22.66
C GLU A 139 8.85 -19.17 21.40
N LEU A 140 8.42 -20.12 20.57
CA LEU A 140 9.08 -20.47 19.31
C LEU A 140 8.86 -19.38 18.25
N ALA A 141 7.65 -18.82 18.18
CA ALA A 141 7.36 -17.64 17.36
C ALA A 141 8.28 -16.47 17.74
N LYS A 142 8.42 -16.20 19.06
CA LYS A 142 9.31 -15.15 19.56
C LYS A 142 10.77 -15.43 19.25
N LYS A 143 11.24 -16.67 19.44
CA LYS A 143 12.62 -17.08 19.10
C LYS A 143 12.92 -16.79 17.63
N PHE A 144 12.02 -17.13 16.71
CA PHE A 144 12.18 -16.82 15.29
C PHE A 144 12.13 -15.30 15.02
N ALA A 145 11.22 -14.57 15.66
CA ALA A 145 11.13 -13.11 15.52
C ALA A 145 12.41 -12.40 15.97
N ASP A 146 12.98 -12.82 17.11
CA ASP A 146 14.22 -12.28 17.67
C ASP A 146 15.43 -12.55 16.75
N MET A 147 15.41 -13.64 15.98
CA MET A 147 16.46 -13.97 14.99
C MET A 147 16.23 -13.37 13.60
N SER A 148 14.97 -13.18 13.20
CA SER A 148 14.59 -12.63 11.89
C SER A 148 14.57 -11.10 11.85
N CYS A 149 14.41 -10.45 13.00
CA CYS A 149 14.51 -9.01 13.12
C CYS A 149 15.92 -8.60 13.56
N GLN A 150 16.55 -7.69 12.82
CA GLN A 150 17.57 -6.84 13.43
C GLN A 150 16.86 -6.04 14.54
N SER A 151 17.33 -6.20 15.78
CA SER A 151 16.92 -5.56 17.05
C SER A 151 15.50 -4.95 17.19
N PRO A 152 14.80 -5.15 18.33
CA PRO A 152 13.51 -4.46 18.60
C PRO A 152 13.52 -2.93 18.41
N SER A 153 14.69 -2.30 18.50
CA SER A 153 14.88 -0.88 18.24
C SER A 153 14.86 -0.51 16.74
N GLU A 154 15.29 -1.38 15.83
CA GLU A 154 15.20 -1.17 14.38
C GLU A 154 13.79 -1.44 13.84
N LEU A 155 13.09 -2.45 14.35
CA LEU A 155 11.66 -2.64 14.04
C LEU A 155 10.84 -1.42 14.49
N LYS A 156 11.09 -0.90 15.70
CA LYS A 156 10.46 0.33 16.18
C LYS A 156 10.75 1.52 15.27
N LYS A 157 12.02 1.73 14.87
CA LYS A 157 12.40 2.79 13.92
C LYS A 157 11.70 2.63 12.56
N THR A 158 11.58 1.39 12.08
CA THR A 158 10.95 1.08 10.79
C THR A 158 9.45 1.33 10.84
N LEU A 159 8.77 0.93 11.92
CA LEU A 159 7.36 1.21 12.15
C LEU A 159 7.10 2.72 12.35
N GLU A 160 7.99 3.43 13.04
CA GLU A 160 7.93 4.89 13.16
C GLU A 160 8.11 5.58 11.80
N ALA A 161 9.07 5.12 10.99
CA ALA A 161 9.31 5.62 9.64
C ALA A 161 8.13 5.34 8.69
N LEU A 162 7.60 4.11 8.69
CA LEU A 162 6.38 3.74 7.96
C LEU A 162 5.19 4.56 8.43
N GLY A 163 5.02 4.74 9.74
CA GLY A 163 3.97 5.59 10.31
C GLY A 163 4.11 7.05 9.89
N ALA A 164 5.34 7.57 9.77
CA ALA A 164 5.60 8.91 9.25
C ALA A 164 5.31 9.01 7.74
N MET A 165 5.71 8.00 6.96
CA MET A 165 5.41 7.92 5.52
C MET A 165 3.91 7.83 5.25
N LEU A 166 3.16 7.01 5.99
CA LEU A 166 1.71 6.87 5.87
C LEU A 166 1.00 8.18 6.28
N ARG A 167 1.45 8.85 7.34
CA ARG A 167 0.92 10.18 7.72
C ARG A 167 1.23 11.24 6.67
N ALA A 168 2.41 11.20 6.05
CA ALA A 168 2.77 12.09 4.96
C ALA A 168 1.93 11.79 3.69
N GLY A 169 1.67 10.51 3.40
CA GLY A 169 0.90 10.02 2.25
C GLY A 169 -0.62 10.12 2.40
N ALA A 170 -1.13 10.35 3.63
CA ALA A 170 -2.57 10.50 3.90
C ALA A 170 -3.22 11.70 3.19
N LEU A 171 -2.43 12.62 2.63
CA LEU A 171 -2.91 13.77 1.89
C LEU A 171 -2.47 13.65 0.42
N ALA A 172 -3.43 13.59 -0.51
CA ALA A 172 -3.15 13.62 -1.94
C ALA A 172 -2.28 14.84 -2.32
N ASP A 173 -1.39 14.73 -3.31
CA ASP A 173 -0.44 15.80 -3.67
C ASP A 173 -1.10 17.14 -4.02
N THR A 174 -2.27 17.08 -4.66
CA THR A 174 -3.12 18.24 -4.95
C THR A 174 -3.63 18.90 -3.67
N SER A 175 -4.08 18.11 -2.70
CA SER A 175 -4.50 18.55 -1.37
C SER A 175 -3.34 19.12 -0.55
N ARG A 176 -2.12 18.56 -0.64
CA ARG A 176 -0.92 19.08 0.04
C ARG A 176 -0.57 20.50 -0.39
N THR A 177 -0.67 20.77 -1.69
CA THR A 177 -0.44 22.12 -2.21
C THR A 177 -1.50 23.11 -1.72
N GLN A 178 -2.78 22.71 -1.69
CA GLN A 178 -3.86 23.55 -1.18
C GLN A 178 -3.74 23.82 0.32
N TYR A 179 -3.39 22.80 1.10
CA TYR A 179 -3.26 22.90 2.55
C TYR A 179 -2.08 23.80 2.92
N ARG A 180 -0.92 23.65 2.26
CA ARG A 180 0.23 24.55 2.46
C ARG A 180 -0.10 25.99 2.12
N ARG A 181 -0.87 26.25 1.04
CA ARG A 181 -1.34 27.61 0.72
C ARG A 181 -2.25 28.18 1.80
N ALA A 182 -3.15 27.38 2.35
CA ALA A 182 -4.01 27.79 3.45
C ALA A 182 -3.21 28.09 4.73
N TRP A 183 -2.22 27.25 5.04
CA TRP A 183 -1.31 27.48 6.17
C TRP A 183 -0.50 28.77 6.03
N ASN A 184 0.08 29.03 4.86
CA ASN A 184 0.82 30.27 4.63
C ASN A 184 -0.08 31.52 4.75
N GLN A 185 -1.37 31.42 4.41
CA GLN A 185 -2.32 32.51 4.62
C GLN A 185 -2.63 32.71 6.10
N TRP A 186 -2.77 31.61 6.84
CA TRP A 186 -2.94 31.64 8.29
C TRP A 186 -1.74 32.29 8.99
N GLU A 187 -0.51 31.90 8.67
CA GLU A 187 0.71 32.50 9.24
C GLU A 187 0.79 34.01 8.97
N ARG A 188 0.49 34.42 7.73
CA ARG A 188 0.47 35.84 7.35
C ARG A 188 -0.60 36.62 8.11
N TRP A 189 -1.79 36.04 8.26
CA TRP A 189 -2.88 36.68 9.00
C TRP A 189 -2.56 36.78 10.50
N CYS A 190 -1.97 35.73 11.08
CA CYS A 190 -1.52 35.74 12.47
C CYS A 190 -0.45 36.82 12.69
N SER A 191 0.57 36.86 11.82
CA SER A 191 1.61 37.90 11.87
C SER A 191 1.04 39.31 11.73
N PHE A 192 0.04 39.50 10.85
CA PHE A 192 -0.61 40.79 10.65
C PHE A 192 -1.40 41.28 11.87
N LEU A 193 -2.01 40.38 12.64
CA LEU A 193 -2.80 40.72 13.83
C LEU A 193 -2.05 40.51 15.16
N GLY A 194 -0.78 40.10 15.12
CA GLY A 194 0.03 39.83 16.30
C GLY A 194 -0.32 38.53 17.05
N PHE A 195 -0.99 37.58 16.38
CA PHE A 195 -1.28 36.26 16.95
C PHE A 195 -0.12 35.28 16.72
N ASN A 196 -0.04 34.27 17.59
CA ASN A 196 0.83 33.11 17.35
C ASN A 196 0.15 32.16 16.34
N SER A 197 0.91 31.75 15.31
CA SER A 197 0.43 30.81 14.30
C SER A 197 0.34 29.38 14.82
N TRP A 198 1.15 29.02 15.82
CA TRP A 198 1.04 27.77 16.55
C TRP A 198 0.28 28.03 17.84
N MET A 199 -0.94 27.50 17.88
CA MET A 199 -1.81 27.59 19.05
C MET A 199 -1.22 26.79 20.23
N ASP A 200 -1.77 26.95 21.43
CA ASP A 200 -1.38 26.14 22.59
C ASP A 200 -2.43 25.06 22.87
N GLN A 201 -1.99 23.87 23.27
CA GLN A 201 -2.86 22.73 23.53
C GLN A 201 -3.80 22.98 24.73
N SER A 202 -3.36 23.79 25.69
CA SER A 202 -4.10 24.01 26.94
C SER A 202 -5.27 25.01 26.82
N THR A 203 -5.36 25.76 25.71
CA THR A 203 -6.26 26.92 25.58
C THR A 203 -7.29 26.77 24.46
N ILE A 204 -8.11 25.71 24.53
CA ILE A 204 -9.11 25.35 23.49
C ILE A 204 -10.06 26.51 23.15
N ASP A 205 -10.54 27.27 24.14
CA ASP A 205 -11.48 28.37 23.88
C ASP A 205 -10.81 29.56 23.17
N ALA A 206 -9.56 29.87 23.52
CA ALA A 206 -8.78 30.89 22.84
C ALA A 206 -8.47 30.48 21.38
N ASN A 207 -8.12 29.21 21.17
CA ASN A 207 -7.89 28.63 19.85
C ASN A 207 -9.15 28.72 18.98
N ALA A 208 -10.31 28.35 19.54
CA ALA A 208 -11.59 28.42 18.84
C ALA A 208 -11.97 29.86 18.46
N ALA A 209 -11.66 30.84 19.34
CA ALA A 209 -11.85 32.26 19.08
C ALA A 209 -10.92 32.76 17.96
N GLN A 210 -9.64 32.40 17.96
CA GLN A 210 -8.69 32.79 16.92
C GLN A 210 -9.05 32.19 15.56
N LEU A 211 -9.40 30.90 15.52
CA LEU A 211 -9.90 30.24 14.30
C LEU A 211 -11.21 30.88 13.81
N GLY A 212 -12.09 31.28 14.73
CA GLY A 212 -13.33 31.98 14.41
C GLY A 212 -13.09 33.37 13.81
N ALA A 213 -12.19 34.15 14.40
CA ALA A 213 -11.79 35.45 13.88
C ALA A 213 -11.21 35.35 12.47
N PHE A 214 -10.38 34.33 12.21
CA PHE A 214 -9.88 34.06 10.87
C PHE A 214 -11.00 33.69 9.89
N ALA A 215 -11.96 32.87 10.30
CA ALA A 215 -13.11 32.51 9.47
C ALA A 215 -13.93 33.75 9.06
N VAL A 216 -14.16 34.68 9.99
CA VAL A 216 -14.85 35.96 9.72
C VAL A 216 -14.03 36.82 8.77
N PHE A 217 -12.72 36.90 8.96
CA PHE A 217 -11.83 37.66 8.09
C PHE A 217 -11.85 37.11 6.65
N LEU A 218 -11.79 35.78 6.49
CA LEU A 218 -11.92 35.12 5.20
C LEU A 218 -13.29 35.34 4.57
N TRP A 219 -14.37 35.33 5.35
CA TRP A 219 -15.71 35.62 4.84
C TRP A 219 -15.85 37.07 4.37
N ARG A 220 -15.25 38.04 5.07
CA ARG A 220 -15.40 39.46 4.72
C ARG A 220 -14.44 39.95 3.64
N TYR A 221 -13.20 39.46 3.63
CA TYR A 221 -12.10 39.98 2.80
C TYR A 221 -11.47 38.94 1.88
N GLY A 222 -11.68 37.64 2.18
CA GLY A 222 -11.30 36.51 1.32
C GLY A 222 -9.82 36.22 1.15
N MET A 223 -8.94 37.17 1.52
CA MET A 223 -7.48 37.03 1.45
C MET A 223 -7.03 36.46 0.08
N ASN A 224 -7.68 36.94 -0.98
CA ASN A 224 -7.49 36.53 -2.37
C ASN A 224 -7.27 37.77 -3.25
N ARG A 225 -6.82 37.55 -4.49
CA ARG A 225 -6.52 38.65 -5.43
C ARG A 225 -7.74 39.51 -5.79
N ALA A 226 -8.95 38.97 -5.63
CA ALA A 226 -10.19 39.67 -5.95
C ALA A 226 -10.70 40.54 -4.78
N GLY A 227 -10.10 40.43 -3.58
CA GLY A 227 -10.58 41.13 -2.38
C GLY A 227 -12.01 40.76 -1.96
N LYS A 228 -12.54 39.64 -2.46
CA LYS A 228 -13.91 39.20 -2.21
C LYS A 228 -13.95 38.06 -1.20
N GLY A 229 -14.95 38.10 -0.31
CA GLY A 229 -15.23 37.05 0.66
C GLY A 229 -15.16 35.63 0.10
N ASN A 230 -14.60 34.71 0.88
CA ASN A 230 -14.57 33.29 0.52
C ASN A 230 -15.93 32.64 0.73
N THR A 231 -16.24 31.63 -0.08
CA THR A 231 -17.42 30.79 0.14
C THR A 231 -17.27 29.99 1.42
N TYR A 232 -18.40 29.60 2.03
CA TYR A 232 -18.44 28.72 3.19
C TYR A 232 -17.55 27.47 3.04
N SER A 233 -17.66 26.76 1.91
CA SER A 233 -16.86 25.56 1.64
C SER A 233 -15.36 25.84 1.60
N THR A 234 -14.97 26.97 1.03
CA THR A 234 -13.55 27.40 0.97
C THR A 234 -13.01 27.71 2.36
N ILE A 235 -13.80 28.36 3.20
CA ILE A 235 -13.42 28.67 4.59
C ILE A 235 -13.23 27.38 5.38
N CYS A 236 -14.19 26.45 5.31
CA CYS A 236 -14.07 25.14 5.96
C CYS A 236 -12.80 24.40 5.53
N ASN A 237 -12.51 24.36 4.23
CA ASN A 237 -11.30 23.70 3.71
C ASN A 237 -10.00 24.34 4.25
N LYS A 238 -9.96 25.67 4.38
CA LYS A 238 -8.80 26.37 4.97
C LYS A 238 -8.64 26.07 6.45
N LEU A 239 -9.72 26.06 7.22
CA LEU A 239 -9.70 25.70 8.64
C LEU A 239 -9.29 24.23 8.85
N CYS A 240 -9.78 23.32 8.00
CA CYS A 240 -9.34 21.93 8.01
C CYS A 240 -7.83 21.80 7.75
N ALA A 241 -7.27 22.59 6.84
CA ALA A 241 -5.83 22.61 6.60
C ALA A 241 -5.05 23.07 7.83
N ILE A 242 -5.49 24.13 8.51
CA ILE A 242 -4.85 24.64 9.73
C ILE A 242 -4.85 23.57 10.84
N ARG A 243 -6.01 22.94 11.07
CA ARG A 243 -6.13 21.84 12.04
C ARG A 243 -5.28 20.64 11.67
N TRP A 244 -5.17 20.32 10.38
CA TRP A 244 -4.31 19.26 9.90
C TRP A 244 -2.82 19.54 10.18
N PHE A 245 -2.35 20.78 9.98
CA PHE A 245 -0.97 21.16 10.29
C PHE A 245 -0.67 21.05 11.79
N HIS A 246 -1.58 21.47 12.66
CA HIS A 246 -1.44 21.28 14.11
C HIS A 246 -1.40 19.79 14.48
N LYS A 247 -2.32 18.98 13.94
CA LYS A 247 -2.36 17.54 14.21
C LYS A 247 -1.11 16.81 13.67
N HIS A 248 -0.61 17.23 12.52
CA HIS A 248 0.52 16.60 11.85
C HIS A 248 1.87 16.99 12.47
N THR A 249 2.05 18.27 12.80
CA THR A 249 3.34 18.82 13.26
C THR A 249 3.43 18.95 14.79
N ALA A 250 2.36 19.38 15.45
CA ALA A 250 2.33 19.59 16.90
C ALA A 250 1.67 18.42 17.67
N GLY A 251 1.07 17.45 16.97
CA GLY A 251 0.53 16.22 17.55
C GLY A 251 -0.83 16.35 18.23
N TYR A 252 -1.49 17.51 18.15
CA TYR A 252 -2.82 17.73 18.72
C TYR A 252 -3.71 18.57 17.78
N ASP A 253 -5.02 18.47 17.97
CA ASP A 253 -6.00 19.30 17.25
C ASP A 253 -6.35 20.50 18.15
N PRO A 254 -6.20 21.76 17.68
CA PRO A 254 -6.49 22.95 18.48
C PRO A 254 -7.97 23.05 18.90
N GLY A 255 -8.83 22.20 18.33
CA GLY A 255 -10.21 22.02 18.74
C GLY A 255 -11.15 23.08 18.16
N VAL A 256 -12.44 22.75 18.14
CA VAL A 256 -13.52 23.70 17.85
C VAL A 256 -14.57 23.55 18.94
N ASN A 257 -15.03 24.66 19.52
CA ASN A 257 -16.09 24.66 20.53
C ASN A 257 -17.47 24.97 19.90
N ALA A 258 -18.52 24.93 20.72
CA ALA A 258 -19.90 25.19 20.26
C ALA A 258 -20.06 26.58 19.60
N GLY A 259 -19.34 27.59 20.10
CA GLY A 259 -19.33 28.94 19.52
C GLY A 259 -18.78 28.96 18.09
N HIS A 260 -17.74 28.19 17.82
CA HIS A 260 -17.16 28.04 16.48
C HIS A 260 -18.16 27.41 15.48
N ALA A 261 -18.95 26.43 15.91
CA ALA A 261 -19.97 25.80 15.07
C ALA A 261 -21.15 26.74 14.75
N ILE A 262 -21.58 27.54 15.73
CA ILE A 262 -22.63 28.56 15.54
C ILE A 262 -22.17 29.63 14.54
N LEU A 263 -20.92 30.09 14.65
CA LEU A 263 -20.33 31.05 13.74
C LEU A 263 -20.32 30.54 12.29
N LEU A 264 -19.82 29.32 12.05
CA LEU A 264 -19.78 28.72 10.72
C LEU A 264 -21.19 28.55 10.13
N ARG A 265 -22.19 28.23 10.96
CA ARG A 265 -23.59 28.17 10.53
C ARG A 265 -24.11 29.55 10.11
N GLY A 266 -23.73 30.61 10.83
CA GLY A 266 -24.00 32.00 10.46
C GLY A 266 -23.39 32.35 9.10
N ILE A 267 -22.08 32.13 8.94
CA ILE A 267 -21.37 32.35 7.67
C ILE A 267 -22.06 31.62 6.52
N ARG A 268 -22.47 30.36 6.72
CA ARG A 268 -23.19 29.59 5.70
C ARG A 268 -24.51 30.24 5.29
N ARG A 269 -25.26 30.80 6.23
CA ARG A 269 -26.56 31.45 5.98
C ARG A 269 -26.41 32.78 5.23
N PHE A 270 -25.35 33.52 5.52
CA PHE A 270 -25.07 34.83 4.90
C PHE A 270 -24.16 34.75 3.67
N THR A 271 -23.70 33.56 3.29
CA THR A 271 -23.02 33.34 2.01
C THR A 271 -24.06 33.01 0.96
N ASP A 272 -24.06 33.71 -0.17
CA ASP A 272 -24.95 33.40 -1.28
C ASP A 272 -24.83 31.92 -1.68
N PRO A 273 -25.95 31.21 -1.93
CA PRO A 273 -25.89 29.84 -2.39
C PRO A 273 -25.08 29.79 -3.70
N VAL A 274 -24.11 28.90 -3.75
CA VAL A 274 -23.38 28.62 -4.99
C VAL A 274 -24.41 28.15 -6.02
N VAL A 275 -24.59 28.93 -7.09
CA VAL A 275 -25.44 28.54 -8.22
C VAL A 275 -24.86 27.25 -8.78
N LYS A 276 -25.51 26.12 -8.49
CA LYS A 276 -25.14 24.84 -9.08
C LYS A 276 -25.52 24.91 -10.55
N GLN A 277 -24.58 24.60 -11.42
CA GLN A 277 -24.89 24.39 -12.83
C GLN A 277 -25.84 23.19 -12.94
N GLN A 278 -26.83 23.30 -13.83
CA GLN A 278 -27.73 22.19 -14.13
C GLN A 278 -26.92 21.07 -14.81
N PRO A 279 -27.19 19.79 -14.49
CA PRO A 279 -26.53 18.68 -15.18
C PRO A 279 -26.91 18.69 -16.66
N LEU A 280 -25.98 18.22 -17.51
CA LEU A 280 -26.27 17.96 -18.92
C LEU A 280 -27.36 16.87 -18.97
N SER A 281 -28.41 17.07 -19.77
CA SER A 281 -29.49 16.07 -19.94
C SER A 281 -29.34 15.32 -21.28
N PRO A 282 -29.94 14.11 -21.41
CA PRO A 282 -30.01 13.42 -22.70
C PRO A 282 -30.65 14.27 -23.81
N ASP A 283 -31.66 15.07 -23.48
CA ASP A 283 -32.33 15.95 -24.44
C ASP A 283 -31.38 17.04 -24.94
N LEU A 284 -30.60 17.62 -24.03
CA LEU A 284 -29.59 18.63 -24.40
C LEU A 284 -28.49 18.02 -25.29
N LEU A 285 -28.09 16.77 -25.03
CA LEU A 285 -27.17 16.04 -25.92
C LEU A 285 -27.75 15.82 -27.31
N ARG A 286 -29.04 15.47 -27.42
CA ARG A 286 -29.72 15.31 -28.71
C ARG A 286 -29.77 16.64 -29.48
N VAL A 287 -30.05 17.75 -28.79
CA VAL A 287 -30.01 19.09 -29.40
C VAL A 287 -28.61 19.44 -29.88
N ILE A 288 -27.57 19.16 -29.09
CA ILE A 288 -26.18 19.38 -29.51
C ILE A 288 -25.87 18.56 -30.76
N TYR A 289 -26.22 17.26 -30.78
CA TYR A 289 -25.99 16.37 -31.92
C TYR A 289 -26.60 16.89 -33.23
N GLN A 290 -27.82 17.43 -33.17
CA GLN A 290 -28.50 17.99 -34.35
C GLN A 290 -27.78 19.18 -34.98
N ASN A 291 -26.89 19.84 -34.22
CA ASN A 291 -26.14 21.01 -34.66
C ASN A 291 -24.67 20.68 -35.02
N LEU A 292 -24.26 19.41 -34.95
CA LEU A 292 -22.91 18.98 -35.30
C LEU A 292 -22.85 18.38 -36.71
N ASP A 293 -21.79 18.69 -37.45
CA ASP A 293 -21.47 18.04 -38.72
C ASP A 293 -20.42 16.95 -38.51
N LEU A 294 -20.87 15.69 -38.40
CA LEU A 294 -19.96 14.55 -38.23
C LEU A 294 -19.08 14.24 -39.44
N ARG A 295 -19.13 15.02 -40.52
CA ARG A 295 -18.12 14.97 -41.58
C ARG A 295 -16.88 15.79 -41.21
N CYS A 296 -17.00 16.70 -40.26
CA CYS A 296 -15.92 17.49 -39.72
C CYS A 296 -15.23 16.75 -38.57
N SER A 297 -13.90 16.63 -38.63
CA SER A 297 -13.09 15.98 -37.60
C SER A 297 -13.17 16.68 -36.23
N GLN A 298 -13.37 18.00 -36.21
CA GLN A 298 -13.51 18.76 -34.96
C GLN A 298 -14.84 18.43 -34.24
N ASP A 299 -15.93 18.31 -35.00
CA ASP A 299 -17.25 18.00 -34.46
C ASP A 299 -17.34 16.53 -34.03
N GLN A 300 -16.68 15.61 -34.75
CA GLN A 300 -16.50 14.22 -34.31
C GLN A 300 -15.79 14.14 -32.96
N LEU A 301 -14.70 14.90 -32.78
CA LEU A 301 -13.95 14.93 -31.53
C LEU A 301 -14.77 15.53 -30.38
N LEU A 302 -15.50 16.62 -30.64
CA LEU A 302 -16.39 17.24 -29.67
C LEU A 302 -17.50 16.26 -29.24
N TRP A 303 -18.13 15.59 -30.20
CA TRP A 303 -19.19 14.62 -29.94
C TRP A 303 -18.68 13.42 -29.12
N GLY A 304 -17.55 12.84 -29.52
CA GLY A 304 -16.90 11.76 -28.79
C GLY A 304 -16.53 12.16 -27.36
N GLY A 305 -15.97 13.35 -27.17
CA GLY A 305 -15.64 13.88 -25.84
C GLY A 305 -16.85 14.10 -24.95
N LEU A 306 -17.96 14.62 -25.50
CA LEU A 306 -19.22 14.82 -24.77
C LEU A 306 -19.84 13.48 -24.35
N LEU A 307 -19.87 12.49 -25.25
CA LEU A 307 -20.39 11.15 -24.94
C LEU A 307 -19.54 10.46 -23.86
N LEU A 308 -18.21 10.53 -23.99
CA LEU A 308 -17.27 9.97 -23.03
C LEU A 308 -17.48 10.61 -21.65
N ALA A 309 -17.58 11.94 -21.57
CA ALA A 309 -17.83 12.64 -20.32
C ALA A 309 -19.20 12.32 -19.71
N PHE A 310 -20.24 12.23 -20.54
CA PHE A 310 -21.60 12.01 -20.09
C PHE A 310 -21.84 10.60 -19.56
N PHE A 311 -21.43 9.57 -20.31
CA PHE A 311 -21.67 8.18 -19.94
C PHE A 311 -20.75 7.69 -18.83
N PHE A 312 -19.49 8.17 -18.79
CA PHE A 312 -18.52 7.77 -17.77
C PHE A 312 -18.41 8.78 -16.62
N LEU A 313 -19.25 9.81 -16.59
CA LEU A 313 -19.30 10.85 -15.54
C LEU A 313 -17.93 11.53 -15.30
N LEU A 314 -17.15 11.71 -16.37
CA LEU A 314 -15.79 12.21 -16.28
C LEU A 314 -15.75 13.72 -16.15
N ARG A 315 -14.86 14.22 -15.30
CA ARG A 315 -14.51 15.63 -15.22
C ARG A 315 -13.64 16.02 -16.41
N ARG A 316 -13.74 17.28 -16.83
CA ARG A 316 -12.88 17.88 -17.87
C ARG A 316 -11.39 17.51 -17.72
N SER A 317 -10.86 17.50 -16.48
CA SER A 317 -9.45 17.19 -16.19
C SER A 317 -9.06 15.72 -16.33
N GLU A 318 -10.03 14.82 -16.49
CA GLU A 318 -9.81 13.37 -16.54
C GLU A 318 -9.69 12.85 -17.98
N TYR A 319 -10.15 13.61 -18.99
CA TYR A 319 -10.11 13.18 -20.39
C TYR A 319 -9.71 14.29 -21.39
N LEU A 320 -9.61 15.55 -20.97
CA LEU A 320 -9.08 16.63 -21.80
C LEU A 320 -7.69 17.05 -21.33
N PHE A 321 -6.85 17.40 -22.30
CA PHE A 321 -5.53 17.99 -22.03
C PHE A 321 -5.70 19.42 -21.52
N ILE A 322 -5.50 19.63 -20.22
CA ILE A 322 -5.60 20.95 -19.57
C ILE A 322 -4.20 21.43 -19.15
N GLY A 323 -3.64 22.39 -19.88
CA GLY A 323 -2.36 23.03 -19.55
C GLY A 323 -1.14 22.18 -19.95
N LYS A 324 -0.05 22.24 -19.18
CA LYS A 324 1.23 21.55 -19.48
C LYS A 324 1.50 20.31 -18.61
N LYS A 325 0.55 19.84 -17.81
CA LYS A 325 0.76 18.76 -16.83
C LYS A 325 -0.25 17.64 -17.06
N HIS A 326 0.24 16.41 -17.27
CA HIS A 326 -0.58 15.21 -17.26
C HIS A 326 -0.82 14.78 -15.81
N HIS A 327 -2.06 14.41 -15.49
CA HIS A 327 -2.39 13.79 -14.21
C HIS A 327 -2.39 12.26 -14.35
N ASN A 328 -2.02 11.54 -13.29
CA ASN A 328 -1.90 10.07 -13.35
C ASN A 328 -3.22 9.36 -13.62
N TYR A 329 -4.35 10.01 -13.34
CA TYR A 329 -5.72 9.52 -13.51
C TYR A 329 -6.38 9.93 -14.83
N VAL A 330 -5.62 10.48 -15.79
CA VAL A 330 -6.17 10.82 -17.12
C VAL A 330 -6.33 9.54 -17.93
N LEU A 331 -7.47 9.40 -18.61
CA LEU A 331 -7.71 8.31 -19.58
C LEU A 331 -6.61 8.28 -20.64
N ARG A 332 -5.98 7.12 -20.76
CA ARG A 332 -4.92 6.84 -21.73
C ARG A 332 -5.47 5.97 -22.84
N LEU A 333 -4.77 5.98 -23.97
CA LEU A 333 -5.11 5.12 -25.11
C LEU A 333 -5.16 3.63 -24.71
N GLY A 334 -4.31 3.20 -23.77
CA GLY A 334 -4.29 1.83 -23.25
C GLY A 334 -5.43 1.49 -22.28
N ASP A 335 -6.21 2.47 -21.84
CA ASP A 335 -7.39 2.25 -20.99
C ASP A 335 -8.65 1.93 -21.83
N ILE A 336 -8.55 2.02 -23.16
CA ILE A 336 -9.63 1.74 -24.10
C ILE A 336 -9.51 0.29 -24.57
N ILE A 337 -10.44 -0.55 -24.16
CA ILE A 337 -10.59 -1.94 -24.60
C ILE A 337 -11.90 -2.03 -25.38
N PHE A 338 -11.84 -2.47 -26.63
CA PHE A 338 -13.00 -2.64 -27.52
C PHE A 338 -13.53 -4.06 -27.50
#